data_AF-A0A8T5L2X9-F1
#
_entry.id   AF-A0A8T5L2X9-F1
#
_cell.length_a   1.000
_cell.length_b   1.000
_cell.length_c   1.000
_cell.angle_alpha   90.00
_cell.angle_beta   90.00
_cell.angle_gamma   90.00
#
_symmetry.space_group_name_H-M   'P 1'
#
loop_
_entity.id
_entity.type
_entity.pdbx_description
1 polymer ?
#
loop_
_entity_poly.entity_id
_entity_poly.type
_entity_poly.pdbx_seq_one_letter_code
_entity_poly.pdbx_strand_id
1 'polypeptide(L)'
;MKNKYIMPVMVILLFSFLIPAINALPNPSSAYCTEMEYSGRIAENEAGQYGLCMFPDGSECGEWDFYEGRCGQEWSYCAINGYGIREPDQSDGSFNGAVCINEQGEDVGKVAELMGLNSPSTDLASLIYIVTGLLLFAAVPISIAILIIVLIVITFLKKMKKH
;
A
#
# COMPACT_ATOMS: atom_id res chain seq x y z
N MET A 1 33.29 -33.81 -0.78
CA MET A 1 32.13 -34.02 0.10
C MET A 1 31.10 -32.96 -0.23
N LYS A 2 30.07 -33.26 -1.04
CA LYS A 2 28.99 -32.31 -1.32
C LYS A 2 28.16 -32.18 -0.05
N ASN A 3 28.32 -31.08 0.66
CA ASN A 3 27.69 -30.87 1.97
C ASN A 3 26.17 -30.88 1.77
N LYS A 4 25.48 -31.94 2.22
CA LYS A 4 24.05 -32.19 1.92
C LYS A 4 23.11 -31.07 2.39
N TYR A 5 23.63 -30.17 3.21
CA TYR A 5 22.93 -29.02 3.76
C TYR A 5 23.07 -27.75 2.91
N ILE A 6 24.03 -27.66 1.98
CA ILE A 6 24.21 -26.47 1.13
C ILE A 6 23.08 -26.32 0.12
N MET A 7 22.61 -27.42 -0.46
CA MET A 7 21.53 -27.40 -1.45
C MET A 7 20.18 -26.94 -0.87
N PRO A 8 19.68 -27.46 0.27
CA PRO A 8 18.44 -26.95 0.86
C PRO A 8 18.58 -25.51 1.38
N VAL A 9 19.74 -25.11 1.90
CA VAL A 9 19.98 -23.71 2.34
C VAL A 9 19.92 -22.74 1.17
N MET A 10 20.50 -23.09 0.02
CA MET A 10 20.41 -22.27 -1.19
C MET A 10 18.98 -22.16 -1.73
N VAL A 11 18.19 -23.23 -1.64
CA VAL A 11 16.78 -23.23 -2.07
C VAL A 11 15.92 -22.38 -1.12
N ILE A 12 16.15 -22.46 0.19
CA ILE A 12 15.43 -21.64 1.19
C ILE A 12 15.74 -20.16 0.97
N LEU A 13 17.01 -19.79 0.77
CA LEU A 13 17.41 -18.40 0.51
C LEU A 13 16.83 -17.87 -0.81
N LEU A 14 16.71 -18.71 -1.85
CA LEU A 14 16.04 -18.34 -3.10
C LEU A 14 14.53 -18.16 -2.93
N PHE A 15 13.88 -19.00 -2.12
CA PHE A 15 12.45 -18.91 -1.85
C PHE A 15 12.08 -17.68 -1.02
N SER A 16 12.96 -17.22 -0.12
CA SER A 16 12.74 -16.00 0.69
C SER A 16 12.66 -14.72 -0.15
N PHE A 17 13.23 -14.69 -1.36
CA PHE A 17 13.15 -13.55 -2.29
C PHE A 17 11.89 -13.55 -3.17
N LEU A 18 11.10 -14.63 -3.17
CA LEU A 18 9.91 -14.80 -4.02
C LEU A 18 8.59 -14.52 -3.29
N ILE A 19 8.62 -14.19 -1.99
CA ILE A 19 7.41 -13.84 -1.24
C ILE A 19 7.15 -12.35 -1.47
N PRO A 20 6.09 -11.96 -2.21
CA PRO A 20 5.72 -10.55 -2.29
C PRO A 20 5.39 -10.05 -0.89
N ALA A 21 5.85 -8.84 -0.54
CA ALA A 21 5.44 -8.19 0.69
C ALA A 21 3.92 -7.97 0.62
N ILE A 22 3.17 -8.71 1.45
CA ILE A 22 1.75 -8.47 1.65
C ILE A 22 1.69 -7.20 2.50
N ASN A 23 1.46 -6.06 1.85
CA ASN A 23 1.17 -4.82 2.57
C ASN A 23 -0.21 -4.99 3.22
N ALA A 24 -0.27 -4.81 4.54
CA ALA A 24 -1.55 -4.72 5.23
C ALA A 24 -2.33 -3.52 4.69
N LEU A 25 -3.64 -3.68 4.50
CA LEU A 25 -4.48 -2.57 4.08
C LEU A 25 -4.47 -1.50 5.20
N PRO A 26 -4.14 -0.24 4.89
CA PRO A 26 -4.08 0.79 5.91
C PRO A 26 -5.49 1.04 6.49
N ASN A 27 -5.55 1.33 7.78
CA ASN A 27 -6.79 1.80 8.41
C ASN A 27 -7.19 3.13 7.75
N PRO A 28 -8.41 3.25 7.16
CA PRO A 28 -8.79 4.45 6.42
C PRO A 28 -8.73 5.73 7.26
N SER A 29 -9.08 5.68 8.55
CA SER A 29 -9.01 6.87 9.41
C SER A 29 -7.57 7.32 9.70
N SER A 30 -6.66 6.36 9.87
CA SER A 30 -5.22 6.64 10.05
C SER A 30 -4.56 7.11 8.76
N ALA A 31 -4.97 6.53 7.61
CA ALA A 31 -4.55 7.00 6.28
C ALA A 31 -5.00 8.43 6.04
N TYR A 32 -6.24 8.77 6.37
CA TYR A 32 -6.76 10.13 6.26
C TYR A 32 -5.99 11.11 7.16
N CYS A 33 -5.74 10.77 8.43
CA CYS A 33 -4.93 11.61 9.32
C CYS A 33 -3.54 11.88 8.73
N THR A 34 -2.89 10.83 8.21
CA THR A 34 -1.54 10.92 7.63
C THR A 34 -1.52 11.72 6.33
N GLU A 35 -2.50 11.52 5.45
CA GLU A 35 -2.59 12.21 4.15
C GLU A 35 -2.91 13.70 4.32
N MET A 36 -3.58 14.07 5.41
CA MET A 36 -3.76 15.46 5.84
C MET A 36 -2.48 16.06 6.45
N GLU A 37 -1.37 15.33 6.43
CA GLU A 37 -0.06 15.70 7.00
C GLU A 37 -0.10 15.90 8.53
N TYR A 38 -1.03 15.25 9.22
CA TYR A 38 -1.16 15.30 10.68
C TYR A 38 -0.49 14.11 11.35
N SER A 39 -0.18 14.29 12.64
CA SER A 39 0.56 13.27 13.39
C SER A 39 -0.38 12.30 14.10
N GLY A 40 -0.25 11.01 13.78
CA GLY A 40 -0.97 9.93 14.47
C GLY A 40 -0.32 9.56 15.82
N ARG A 41 -1.14 9.24 16.82
CA ARG A 41 -0.71 8.71 18.13
C ARG A 41 -1.66 7.62 18.60
N ILE A 42 -1.13 6.57 19.25
CA ILE A 42 -1.96 5.58 19.93
C ILE A 42 -2.18 5.99 21.39
N ALA A 43 -3.44 6.00 21.81
CA ALA A 43 -3.86 6.17 23.19
C ALA A 43 -4.56 4.89 23.68
N GLU A 44 -4.73 4.78 25.00
CA GLU A 44 -5.33 3.62 25.64
C GLU A 44 -6.36 4.07 26.69
N ASN A 45 -7.50 3.37 26.74
CA ASN A 45 -8.54 3.55 27.75
C ASN A 45 -9.07 2.19 28.21
N GLU A 46 -10.12 2.18 29.03
CA GLU A 46 -10.73 0.94 29.55
C GLU A 46 -11.27 0.00 28.46
N ALA A 47 -11.60 0.52 27.27
CA ALA A 47 -12.07 -0.24 26.13
C ALA A 47 -10.93 -0.75 25.22
N GLY A 48 -9.69 -0.32 25.46
CA GLY A 48 -8.50 -0.73 24.72
C GLY A 48 -7.76 0.43 24.07
N GLN A 49 -7.00 0.12 23.01
CA GLN A 49 -6.21 1.10 22.28
C GLN A 49 -7.00 1.73 21.13
N TYR A 50 -6.77 3.02 20.89
CA TYR A 50 -7.38 3.78 19.81
C TYR A 50 -6.41 4.81 19.24
N GLY A 51 -6.62 5.19 17.98
CA GLY A 51 -5.81 6.20 17.30
C GLY A 51 -6.32 7.61 17.56
N LEU A 52 -5.38 8.54 17.74
CA LEU A 52 -5.57 9.99 17.81
C LEU A 52 -4.85 10.64 16.63
N CYS A 53 -5.45 11.67 16.06
CA CYS A 53 -4.89 12.57 15.08
C CYS A 53 -4.60 13.93 15.74
N MET A 54 -3.35 14.36 15.72
CA MET A 54 -2.89 15.63 16.32
C MET A 54 -2.74 16.70 15.24
N PHE A 55 -3.45 17.80 15.42
CA PHE A 55 -3.51 18.92 14.49
C PHE A 55 -2.34 19.91 14.71
N PRO A 56 -2.04 20.80 13.73
CA PRO A 56 -0.92 21.74 13.82
C PRO A 56 -0.98 22.73 14.99
N ASP A 57 -2.17 23.03 15.52
CA ASP A 57 -2.35 23.88 16.70
C ASP A 57 -2.11 23.14 18.04
N GLY A 58 -1.85 21.83 17.97
CA GLY A 58 -1.65 20.96 19.13
C GLY A 58 -2.95 20.39 19.71
N SER A 59 -4.12 20.73 19.16
CA SER A 59 -5.36 20.03 19.49
C SER A 59 -5.37 18.63 18.88
N GLU A 60 -6.15 17.72 19.44
CA GLU A 60 -6.21 16.32 19.02
C GLU A 60 -7.65 15.83 18.92
N CYS A 61 -7.87 14.83 18.07
CA CYS A 61 -9.12 14.10 18.03
C CYS A 61 -8.92 12.61 17.69
N GLY A 62 -9.85 11.74 18.08
CA GLY A 62 -9.85 10.35 17.62
C GLY A 62 -9.81 10.26 16.09
N GLU A 63 -8.96 9.39 15.53
CA GLU A 63 -8.80 9.28 14.07
C GLU A 63 -10.14 9.02 13.37
N TRP A 64 -10.99 8.15 13.93
CA TRP A 64 -12.33 7.87 13.38
C TRP A 64 -13.29 9.04 13.52
N ASP A 65 -13.26 9.75 14.65
CA ASP A 65 -14.10 10.94 14.85
C ASP A 65 -13.72 12.06 13.89
N PHE A 66 -12.42 12.24 13.63
CA PHE A 66 -11.92 13.20 12.65
C PHE A 66 -12.27 12.78 11.22
N TYR A 67 -12.06 11.51 10.88
CA TYR A 67 -12.40 10.95 9.57
C TYR A 67 -13.89 11.05 9.24
N GLU A 68 -14.76 10.90 10.22
CA GLU A 68 -16.22 11.00 10.07
C GLU A 68 -16.75 12.43 10.26
N GLY A 69 -15.88 13.40 10.56
CA GLY A 69 -16.24 14.82 10.65
C GLY A 69 -16.95 15.21 11.95
N ARG A 70 -16.88 14.37 12.99
CA ARG A 70 -17.46 14.65 14.32
C ARG A 70 -16.67 15.69 15.11
N CYS A 71 -15.41 15.89 14.77
CA CYS A 71 -14.50 16.85 15.42
C CYS A 71 -13.47 17.35 14.41
N GLY A 72 -12.71 18.39 14.81
CA GLY A 72 -11.60 18.90 14.00
C GLY A 72 -12.05 19.37 12.62
N GLN A 73 -13.31 19.83 12.47
CA GLN A 73 -13.89 20.18 11.17
C GLN A 73 -13.04 21.22 10.43
N GLU A 74 -12.49 22.21 11.13
CA GLU A 74 -11.60 23.23 10.58
C GLU A 74 -10.31 22.67 9.96
N TRP A 75 -9.88 21.50 10.44
CA TRP A 75 -8.69 20.79 9.96
C TRP A 75 -9.02 19.73 8.90
N SER A 76 -10.30 19.54 8.57
CA SER A 76 -10.74 18.53 7.59
C SER A 76 -10.39 18.91 6.16
N TYR A 77 -10.31 17.92 5.28
CA TYR A 77 -10.16 18.13 3.84
C TYR A 77 -11.25 19.07 3.30
N CYS A 78 -12.48 18.91 3.76
CA CYS A 78 -13.60 19.75 3.33
C CYS A 78 -13.33 21.23 3.65
N ALA A 79 -12.99 21.56 4.90
CA ALA A 79 -12.77 22.94 5.31
C ALA A 79 -11.56 23.58 4.60
N ILE A 80 -10.44 22.86 4.47
CA ILE A 80 -9.25 23.36 3.77
C ILE A 80 -9.54 23.69 2.30
N ASN A 81 -10.45 22.94 1.67
CA ASN A 81 -10.88 23.16 0.29
C ASN A 81 -12.11 24.08 0.16
N GLY A 82 -12.56 24.71 1.25
CA GLY A 82 -13.66 25.67 1.23
C GLY A 82 -15.07 25.06 1.15
N TYR A 83 -15.21 23.77 1.47
CA TYR A 83 -16.50 23.09 1.56
C TYR A 83 -17.02 23.06 2.98
N GLY A 84 -18.35 22.97 3.12
CA GLY A 84 -18.96 22.52 4.36
C GLY A 84 -18.69 21.03 4.60
N ILE A 85 -18.94 20.57 5.82
CA ILE A 85 -18.77 19.16 6.20
C ILE A 85 -20.04 18.64 6.86
N ARG A 86 -20.35 17.37 6.58
CA ARG A 86 -21.46 16.63 7.17
C ARG A 86 -21.00 15.21 7.51
N GLU A 87 -21.53 14.65 8.59
CA GLU A 87 -21.29 13.24 8.95
C GLU A 87 -21.82 12.29 7.86
N PRO A 88 -21.15 11.15 7.63
CA PRO A 88 -21.60 10.15 6.65
C PRO A 88 -22.92 9.52 7.08
N ASP A 89 -23.76 9.20 6.11
CA ASP A 89 -24.94 8.37 6.35
C ASP A 89 -24.50 6.92 6.61
N GLN A 90 -24.78 6.39 7.80
CA GLN A 90 -24.42 5.03 8.19
C GLN A 90 -25.19 3.96 7.40
N SER A 91 -26.30 4.31 6.75
CA SER A 91 -27.09 3.37 5.94
C SER A 91 -26.46 3.03 4.59
N ASP A 92 -25.53 3.87 4.12
CA ASP A 92 -24.85 3.69 2.83
C ASP A 92 -23.80 2.56 2.86
N GLY A 93 -23.43 2.06 4.05
CA GLY A 93 -22.46 0.97 4.22
C GLY A 93 -21.04 1.29 3.73
N SER A 94 -20.80 2.54 3.31
CA SER A 94 -19.54 3.03 2.74
C SER A 94 -18.71 3.73 3.83
N PHE A 95 -17.56 3.13 4.16
CA PHE A 95 -16.60 3.63 5.16
C PHE A 95 -15.69 4.73 4.60
N ASN A 96 -16.22 5.64 3.78
CA ASN A 96 -15.45 6.66 3.04
C ASN A 96 -15.32 8.01 3.79
N GLY A 97 -15.71 8.04 5.07
CA GLY A 97 -15.57 9.22 5.95
C GLY A 97 -16.61 10.30 5.69
N ALA A 98 -16.36 11.49 6.23
CA ALA A 98 -17.22 12.67 6.14
C ALA A 98 -17.56 13.06 4.71
N VAL A 99 -18.71 13.72 4.53
CA VAL A 99 -19.18 14.23 3.24
C VAL A 99 -18.88 15.72 3.17
N CYS A 100 -18.17 16.16 2.13
CA CYS A 100 -18.03 17.56 1.80
C CYS A 100 -19.28 18.05 1.08
N ILE A 101 -19.79 19.22 1.47
CA ILE A 101 -20.98 19.84 0.89
C ILE A 101 -20.67 21.24 0.34
N ASN A 102 -21.36 21.63 -0.74
CA ASN A 102 -21.23 22.97 -1.31
C ASN A 102 -22.01 24.02 -0.50
N GLU A 103 -21.99 25.28 -0.95
CA GLU A 103 -22.71 26.39 -0.30
C GLU A 103 -24.24 26.18 -0.26
N GLN A 104 -24.78 25.37 -1.17
CA GLN A 104 -26.19 25.02 -1.24
C GLN A 104 -26.53 23.81 -0.34
N GLY A 105 -25.52 23.21 0.31
CA GLY A 105 -25.66 22.01 1.14
C GLY A 105 -25.77 20.72 0.36
N GLU A 106 -25.43 20.72 -0.93
CA GLU A 106 -25.41 19.53 -1.78
C GLU A 106 -24.09 18.77 -1.64
N ASP A 107 -24.18 17.44 -1.70
CA ASP A 107 -23.02 16.56 -1.58
C ASP A 107 -22.04 16.76 -2.75
N VAL A 108 -20.81 17.15 -2.42
CA VAL A 108 -19.67 17.21 -3.36
C VAL A 108 -19.00 15.85 -3.47
N GLY A 109 -18.89 15.14 -2.34
CA GLY A 109 -18.27 13.81 -2.27
C GLY A 109 -17.77 13.50 -0.87
N LYS A 110 -17.34 12.26 -0.65
CA LYS A 110 -16.78 11.82 0.63
C LYS A 110 -15.27 12.04 0.69
N VAL A 111 -14.73 12.39 1.85
CA VAL A 111 -13.31 12.74 2.02
C VAL A 111 -12.36 11.67 1.50
N ALA A 112 -12.64 10.39 1.74
CA ALA A 112 -11.77 9.32 1.25
C ALA A 112 -11.79 9.19 -0.28
N GLU A 113 -12.91 9.44 -0.93
CA GLU A 113 -13.01 9.41 -2.39
C GLU A 113 -12.31 10.63 -3.00
N LEU A 114 -12.58 11.81 -2.45
CA LEU A 114 -11.99 13.06 -2.92
C LEU A 114 -10.45 13.08 -2.77
N MET A 115 -9.93 12.37 -1.76
CA MET A 115 -8.49 12.21 -1.54
C MET A 115 -7.89 10.96 -2.19
N GLY A 116 -8.69 10.12 -2.87
CA GLY A 116 -8.19 8.88 -3.48
C GLY A 116 -7.70 7.82 -2.48
N LEU A 117 -8.23 7.86 -1.25
CA LEU A 117 -7.92 6.91 -0.16
C LEU A 117 -8.78 5.63 -0.24
N ASN A 118 -9.78 5.59 -1.10
CA ASN A 118 -10.56 4.40 -1.41
C ASN A 118 -9.67 3.35 -2.08
N SER A 119 -9.07 2.48 -1.28
CA SER A 119 -8.24 1.39 -1.77
C SER A 119 -8.97 0.56 -2.84
N PRO A 120 -8.49 0.53 -4.09
CA PRO A 120 -8.89 -0.50 -5.02
C PRO A 120 -8.06 -1.72 -4.67
N SER A 121 -8.61 -2.64 -3.88
CA SER A 121 -8.02 -3.97 -3.69
C SER A 121 -7.96 -4.79 -4.99
N THR A 122 -8.33 -4.22 -6.14
CA THR A 122 -8.34 -4.87 -7.46
C THR A 122 -8.06 -3.90 -8.60
N ASP A 123 -7.13 -2.95 -8.48
CA ASP A 123 -6.75 -2.20 -9.68
C ASP A 123 -6.00 -3.15 -10.63
N LEU A 124 -6.63 -3.49 -11.76
CA LEU A 124 -6.11 -4.46 -12.73
C LEU A 124 -4.68 -4.10 -13.17
N ALA A 125 -4.35 -2.80 -13.15
CA ALA A 125 -3.03 -2.25 -13.40
C ALA A 125 -1.97 -2.76 -12.41
N SER A 126 -2.27 -2.80 -11.11
CA SER A 126 -1.37 -3.33 -10.08
C SER A 126 -1.15 -4.83 -10.26
N LEU A 127 -2.21 -5.58 -10.61
CA LEU A 127 -2.10 -7.00 -10.93
C LEU A 127 -1.25 -7.23 -12.19
N ILE A 128 -1.47 -6.44 -13.25
CA ILE A 128 -0.68 -6.48 -14.49
C ILE A 128 0.78 -6.15 -14.20
N TYR A 129 1.08 -5.15 -13.36
CA TYR A 129 2.46 -4.78 -13.03
C TYR A 129 3.19 -5.90 -12.27
N ILE A 130 2.50 -6.55 -11.32
CA ILE A 130 3.05 -7.71 -10.60
C ILE A 130 3.26 -8.90 -11.55
N VAL A 131 2.28 -9.21 -12.40
CA VAL A 131 2.35 -10.35 -13.34
C VAL A 131 3.39 -10.13 -14.43
N THR A 132 3.45 -8.93 -15.01
CA THR A 132 4.48 -8.56 -16.03
C THR A 132 5.87 -8.52 -15.43
N GLY A 133 6.02 -7.99 -14.20
CA GLY A 133 7.26 -8.04 -13.44
C GLY A 133 7.74 -9.48 -13.25
N LEU A 134 6.86 -10.37 -12.75
CA LEU A 134 7.19 -11.78 -12.54
C LEU A 134 7.60 -12.50 -13.85
N LEU A 135 6.92 -12.21 -14.97
CA LEU A 135 7.27 -12.74 -16.29
C LEU A 135 8.64 -12.25 -16.78
N LEU A 136 8.97 -10.97 -16.56
CA LEU A 136 10.27 -10.40 -16.90
C LEU A 136 11.39 -10.97 -16.01
N PHE A 137 11.16 -11.10 -14.70
CA PHE A 137 12.11 -11.71 -13.77
C PHE A 137 12.36 -13.20 -14.05
N ALA A 138 11.39 -13.93 -14.62
CA ALA A 138 11.59 -15.31 -15.05
C ALA A 138 12.36 -15.42 -16.38
N ALA A 139 12.20 -14.47 -17.31
CA ALA A 139 12.82 -14.53 -18.63
C ALA A 139 14.31 -14.15 -18.64
N VAL A 140 14.74 -13.23 -17.77
CA VAL A 140 16.14 -12.78 -17.64
C VAL A 140 17.11 -13.91 -17.25
N PRO A 141 16.85 -14.73 -16.21
CA PRO A 141 17.77 -15.79 -15.80
C PRO A 141 17.83 -16.93 -16.83
N ILE A 142 16.74 -17.23 -17.55
CA ILE A 142 16.72 -18.23 -18.62
C ILE A 142 17.65 -17.82 -19.76
N SER A 143 17.61 -16.54 -20.17
CA SER A 143 18.44 -16.02 -21.25
C SER A 143 19.93 -16.04 -20.90
N ILE A 144 20.28 -15.70 -19.66
CA ILE A 144 21.67 -15.74 -19.16
C ILE A 144 22.17 -17.20 -19.08
N ALA A 145 21.34 -18.13 -18.60
CA ALA A 145 21.70 -19.54 -18.53
C ALA A 145 21.99 -20.14 -19.92
N ILE A 146 21.17 -19.81 -20.93
CA ILE A 146 21.40 -20.23 -22.32
C ILE A 146 22.72 -19.68 -22.85
N LEU A 147 23.02 -18.40 -22.61
CA LEU A 147 24.28 -17.79 -23.05
C LEU A 147 25.50 -18.46 -22.42
N ILE A 148 25.44 -18.78 -21.12
CA ILE A 148 26.50 -19.51 -20.41
C ILE A 148 26.70 -20.90 -21.02
N ILE A 149 25.62 -21.65 -21.28
CA ILE A 149 25.69 -22.97 -21.91
C ILE A 149 26.34 -22.88 -23.30
N VAL A 150 25.93 -21.91 -24.11
CA VAL A 150 26.51 -21.70 -25.45
C VAL A 150 28.01 -21.41 -25.35
N LEU A 151 28.42 -20.55 -24.42
CA LEU A 151 29.84 -20.24 -24.21
C LEU A 151 30.65 -21.47 -23.77
N ILE A 152 30.10 -22.30 -22.88
CA ILE A 152 30.73 -23.56 -22.45
C ILE A 152 30.91 -24.50 -23.65
N VAL A 153 29.88 -24.68 -24.47
CA VAL A 153 29.92 -25.52 -25.68
C VAL A 153 30.95 -25.00 -26.68
N ILE A 154 30.98 -23.70 -26.96
CA ILE A 154 31.98 -23.10 -27.86
C ILE A 154 33.39 -23.32 -27.34
N THR A 155 33.62 -23.15 -26.04
CA THR A 155 34.93 -23.33 -25.42
C THR A 155 35.37 -24.81 -25.50
N PHE A 156 34.44 -25.73 -25.29
CA PHE A 156 34.67 -27.17 -25.45
C PHE A 156 35.00 -27.55 -26.90
N LEU A 157 34.24 -27.06 -27.88
CA LEU A 157 34.49 -27.29 -29.31
C LEU A 157 35.83 -26.72 -29.78
N LYS A 158 36.22 -25.53 -29.30
CA LYS A 158 37.55 -24.95 -29.55
C LYS A 158 38.67 -25.81 -28.97
N LYS A 159 38.47 -26.42 -27.80
CA LYS A 159 39.42 -27.34 -27.18
C LYS A 159 39.57 -28.63 -27.98
N MET A 160 38.47 -29.16 -28.52
CA MET A 160 38.47 -30.37 -29.35
C MET A 160 39.16 -30.18 -30.71
N LYS A 161 39.10 -28.99 -31.31
CA LYS A 161 39.80 -28.67 -32.58
C LYS A 161 41.32 -28.47 -32.44
N LYS A 162 41.86 -28.40 -31.21
CA LYS A 162 43.29 -28.15 -30.94
C LYS A 162 44.09 -29.46 -30.74
N HIS A 163 43.44 -30.61 -30.79
CA HIS A 163 44.04 -31.95 -30.82
C HIS A 163 43.72 -32.63 -32.14
#